data_AF-A0A1Y2FE96-F1
#
_entry.id   AF-A0A1Y2FE96-F1
#
_cell.length_a   1.000
_cell.length_b   1.000
_cell.length_c   1.000
_cell.angle_alpha   90.00
_cell.angle_beta   90.00
_cell.angle_gamma   90.00
#
_symmetry.space_group_name_H-M   'P 1'
#
loop_
_entity.id
_entity.type
_entity.pdbx_description
1 polymer ?
#
loop_
_entity_poly.entity_id
_entity_poly.type
_entity_poly.pdbx_seq_one_letter_code
_entity_poly.pdbx_strand_id
1 'polypeptide(L)'
;MLKAVAKVEKAKMALFIRFSTRICETTWKCYSISGVSPNFSISNVIPGTYQLRAWSKGVVGEFILNKSITVTAGRTTNLGEIVFTEKRVGPVAWEIGILDRTAKEFKHGDHFNQWGLPYKFPKEFPNGVNYTIGKSNYARDWNYCHVSVSIPGRGVAANSSTALSVSINGGKNSAEVANFKDDACVRRYGIRGFYCELEFKFGPNDFKVGENKITLHVRKTRGYTNNHQFDGYHIIESINKNNNYNNNKI
;
A
#
# COMPACT_ATOMS: atom_id res chain seq x y z
N MET A 1 30.90 8.07 2.94
CA MET A 1 29.61 8.61 2.45
C MET A 1 29.01 7.60 1.47
N LEU A 2 27.76 7.15 1.63
CA LEU A 2 27.19 6.23 0.63
C LEU A 2 26.64 7.06 -0.54
N LYS A 3 27.06 6.79 -1.78
CA LYS A 3 26.51 7.44 -2.99
C LYS A 3 25.79 6.38 -3.82
N ALA A 4 24.56 6.68 -4.23
CA ALA A 4 23.78 5.81 -5.09
C ALA A 4 22.94 6.67 -6.04
N VAL A 5 22.88 6.24 -7.29
CA VAL A 5 22.06 6.86 -8.33
C VAL A 5 20.85 5.97 -8.53
N ALA A 6 19.66 6.46 -8.15
CA ALA A 6 18.40 5.79 -8.47
C ALA A 6 17.83 6.39 -9.75
N LYS A 7 17.78 5.60 -10.83
CA LYS A 7 17.07 5.99 -12.04
C LYS A 7 15.70 5.32 -12.05
N VAL A 8 14.65 6.13 -12.10
CA VAL A 8 13.27 5.63 -12.24
C VAL A 8 12.82 5.96 -13.64
N GLU A 9 12.62 4.95 -14.48
CA GLU A 9 12.36 5.16 -15.91
C GLU A 9 10.94 5.68 -16.19
N LYS A 10 10.00 5.62 -15.22
CA LYS A 10 8.60 6.08 -15.40
C LYS A 10 7.88 6.61 -14.15
N ALA A 11 8.56 7.23 -13.18
CA ALA A 11 7.86 7.82 -12.03
C ALA A 11 7.86 9.36 -12.06
N LYS A 12 6.67 9.95 -12.03
CA LYS A 12 6.50 11.33 -11.53
C LYS A 12 6.52 11.27 -9.99
N MET A 13 7.63 11.69 -9.38
CA MET A 13 7.77 12.20 -7.99
C MET A 13 8.10 11.25 -6.81
N ALA A 14 8.79 11.89 -5.84
CA ALA A 14 9.16 11.55 -4.45
C ALA A 14 9.58 10.10 -4.17
N LEU A 15 10.88 9.89 -4.06
CA LEU A 15 11.52 8.62 -3.71
C LEU A 15 11.82 8.60 -2.20
N PHE A 16 11.34 7.55 -1.52
CA PHE A 16 11.70 7.24 -0.14
C PHE A 16 12.60 6.03 -0.13
N ILE A 17 13.76 6.17 0.52
CA ILE A 17 14.76 5.11 0.62
C ILE A 17 14.97 4.79 2.09
N ARG A 18 14.98 3.49 2.40
CA ARG A 18 15.31 2.95 3.72
C ARG A 18 16.49 2.00 3.59
N PHE A 19 17.53 2.25 4.39
CA PHE A 19 18.58 1.29 4.69
C PHE A 19 18.30 0.68 6.05
N SER A 20 18.20 -0.64 6.12
CA SER A 20 18.01 -1.35 7.39
C SER A 20 19.06 -2.43 7.56
N THR A 21 19.68 -2.50 8.73
CA THR A 21 20.50 -3.62 9.18
C THR A 21 19.91 -4.20 10.46
N ARG A 22 19.94 -5.53 10.56
CA ARG A 22 19.69 -6.23 11.82
C ARG A 22 21.03 -6.27 12.58
N ILE A 23 21.04 -5.79 13.81
CA ILE A 23 22.25 -5.78 14.67
C ILE A 23 22.26 -7.03 15.55
N CYS A 24 21.09 -7.41 16.06
CA CYS A 24 20.83 -8.63 16.80
C CYS A 24 19.34 -9.00 16.65
N GLU A 25 18.87 -10.07 17.28
CA GLU A 25 17.51 -10.57 17.09
C GLU A 25 16.40 -9.51 17.25
N THR A 26 16.60 -8.55 18.16
CA THR A 26 15.60 -7.53 18.52
C THR A 26 15.94 -6.11 18.06
N THR A 27 17.19 -5.84 17.65
CA THR A 27 17.64 -4.47 17.38
C THR A 27 17.91 -4.24 15.90
N TRP A 28 17.26 -3.23 15.34
CA TRP A 28 17.43 -2.78 13.97
C TRP A 28 17.99 -1.36 13.95
N LYS A 29 18.92 -1.07 13.03
CA LYS A 29 19.34 0.28 12.69
C LYS A 29 18.79 0.64 11.32
N CYS A 30 18.09 1.77 11.24
CA CYS A 30 17.46 2.25 10.04
C CYS A 30 17.94 3.68 9.71
N TYR A 31 18.30 3.91 8.46
CA TYR A 31 18.51 5.25 7.90
C TYR A 31 17.51 5.46 6.79
N SER A 32 16.87 6.62 6.74
CA SER A 32 15.93 6.94 5.68
C SER A 32 16.15 8.34 5.13
N ILE A 33 15.94 8.47 3.82
CA ILE A 33 15.94 9.75 3.11
C ILE A 33 14.71 9.78 2.19
N SER A 34 14.13 10.97 2.05
CA SER A 34 13.03 11.24 1.13
C SER A 34 13.37 12.47 0.29
N GLY A 35 13.13 12.42 -1.01
CA GLY A 35 13.38 13.56 -1.89
C GLY A 35 12.91 13.33 -3.32
N VAL A 36 13.02 14.36 -4.15
CA VAL A 36 12.62 14.33 -5.57
C VAL A 36 13.81 14.15 -6.54
N SER A 37 15.01 13.95 -6.01
CA SER A 37 16.24 13.79 -6.81
C SER A 37 16.51 12.32 -7.15
N PRO A 38 16.96 12.00 -8.39
CA PRO A 38 17.43 10.66 -8.74
C PRO A 38 18.73 10.31 -8.01
N ASN A 39 19.50 11.30 -7.56
CA ASN A 39 20.73 11.10 -6.81
C ASN A 39 20.47 11.27 -5.32
N PHE A 40 20.89 10.29 -4.51
CA PHE A 40 20.83 10.38 -3.06
C PHE A 40 22.16 10.00 -2.42
N SER A 41 22.41 10.59 -1.27
CA SER A 41 23.56 10.30 -0.44
C SER A 41 23.13 10.25 1.02
N ILE A 42 23.58 9.22 1.73
CA ILE A 42 23.38 9.10 3.18
C ILE A 42 24.75 9.20 3.84
N SER A 43 24.90 10.24 4.66
CA SER A 43 26.10 10.49 5.47
C SER A 43 25.99 9.80 6.83
N ASN A 44 27.14 9.59 7.48
CA ASN A 44 27.24 9.10 8.86
C ASN A 44 26.55 7.75 9.10
N VAL A 45 26.55 6.88 8.07
CA VAL A 45 26.05 5.50 8.19
C VAL A 45 27.06 4.68 8.99
N ILE A 46 26.60 4.10 10.09
CA ILE A 46 27.42 3.21 10.93
C ILE A 46 27.90 2.00 10.08
N PRO A 47 29.16 1.55 10.21
CA PRO A 47 29.64 0.37 9.50
C PRO A 47 28.78 -0.88 9.75
N GLY A 48 28.56 -1.69 8.71
CA GLY A 48 27.70 -2.88 8.78
C GLY A 48 27.16 -3.33 7.43
N THR A 49 26.32 -4.37 7.46
CA THR A 49 25.69 -4.94 6.25
C THR A 49 24.21 -4.58 6.19
N TYR A 50 23.80 -3.89 5.14
CA TYR A 50 22.47 -3.32 5.00
C TYR A 50 21.71 -3.94 3.84
N GLN A 51 20.38 -3.95 3.96
CA GLN A 51 19.47 -4.12 2.83
C GLN A 51 18.92 -2.74 2.42
N LEU A 52 18.98 -2.46 1.13
CA LEU A 52 18.38 -1.27 0.53
C LEU A 52 16.94 -1.56 0.12
N ARG A 53 16.02 -0.74 0.62
CA ARG A 53 14.61 -0.72 0.25
C ARG A 53 14.23 0.66 -0.26
N ALA A 54 13.39 0.73 -1.28
CA ALA A 54 12.92 1.98 -1.83
C ALA A 54 11.47 1.88 -2.27
N TRP A 55 10.76 3.01 -2.24
CA TRP A 55 9.42 3.14 -2.82
C TRP A 55 9.21 4.57 -3.30
N SER A 56 8.30 4.76 -4.24
CA SER A 56 8.01 6.06 -4.83
C SER A 56 6.52 6.32 -4.80
N LYS A 57 6.15 7.60 -4.68
CA LYS A 57 4.77 8.03 -4.86
C LYS A 57 4.26 7.63 -6.25
N GLY A 58 3.06 7.04 -6.30
CA GLY A 58 2.41 6.57 -7.53
C GLY A 58 2.93 5.24 -8.08
N VAL A 59 3.87 4.58 -7.39
CA VAL A 59 4.47 3.32 -7.84
C VAL A 59 4.01 2.20 -6.92
N VAL A 60 3.50 1.13 -7.51
CA VAL A 60 3.06 -0.05 -6.76
C VAL A 60 4.25 -0.76 -6.12
N GLY A 61 4.11 -1.08 -4.83
CA GLY A 61 4.97 -2.00 -4.10
C GLY A 61 6.22 -1.38 -3.47
N GLU A 62 7.14 -2.26 -3.08
CA GLU A 62 8.44 -1.91 -2.55
C GLU A 62 9.55 -2.50 -3.44
N PHE A 63 10.51 -1.67 -3.78
CA PHE A 63 11.78 -2.15 -4.30
C PHE A 63 12.65 -2.64 -3.16
N ILE A 64 13.15 -3.87 -3.29
CA ILE A 64 14.14 -4.45 -2.39
C ILE A 64 15.34 -4.81 -3.26
N LEU A 65 16.51 -4.26 -2.94
CA LEU A 65 17.73 -4.66 -3.64
C LEU A 65 18.10 -6.09 -3.21
N ASN A 66 18.14 -7.00 -4.17
CA ASN A 66 18.59 -8.38 -3.96
C ASN A 66 20.13 -8.49 -3.85
N LYS A 67 20.74 -7.56 -3.11
CA LYS A 67 22.17 -7.50 -2.85
C LYS A 67 22.41 -6.89 -1.47
N SER A 68 23.24 -7.55 -0.67
CA SER A 68 23.72 -7.01 0.60
C SER A 68 24.72 -5.89 0.37
N ILE A 69 24.58 -4.80 1.12
CA ILE A 69 25.43 -3.62 1.01
C ILE A 69 26.32 -3.53 2.24
N THR A 70 27.63 -3.68 2.05
CA THR A 70 28.60 -3.51 3.13
C THR A 70 29.10 -2.07 3.18
N VAL A 71 28.91 -1.43 4.33
CA VAL A 71 29.42 -0.09 4.65
C VAL A 71 30.64 -0.23 5.55
N THR A 72 31.75 0.39 5.13
CA THR A 72 33.02 0.40 5.87
C THR A 72 33.30 1.78 6.47
N ALA A 73 33.84 1.82 7.69
CA ALA A 73 34.20 3.06 8.37
C ALA A 73 35.13 3.92 7.52
N GLY A 74 34.88 5.24 7.51
CA GLY A 74 35.72 6.21 6.80
C GLY A 74 35.71 6.13 5.28
N ARG A 75 34.99 5.15 4.68
CA ARG A 75 34.95 4.94 3.23
C ARG A 75 33.64 5.40 2.62
N THR A 76 33.70 5.65 1.31
CA THR A 76 32.51 5.86 0.48
C THR A 76 32.17 4.56 -0.20
N THR A 77 30.99 4.03 0.10
CA THR A 77 30.43 2.89 -0.62
C THR A 77 29.59 3.46 -1.76
N ASN A 78 30.04 3.25 -3.00
CA ASN A 78 29.27 3.65 -4.19
C ASN A 78 28.45 2.45 -4.66
N LEU A 79 27.12 2.61 -4.75
CA LEU A 79 26.24 1.56 -5.23
C LEU A 79 26.07 1.55 -6.76
N GLY A 80 26.59 2.57 -7.44
CA GLY A 80 26.37 2.78 -8.87
C GLY A 80 24.93 3.21 -9.17
N GLU A 81 24.52 2.90 -10.40
CA GLU A 81 23.13 3.08 -10.85
C GLU A 81 22.28 1.89 -10.41
N ILE A 82 21.16 2.19 -9.76
CA ILE A 82 20.13 1.23 -9.38
C ILE A 82 18.85 1.67 -10.09
N VAL A 83 18.37 0.82 -10.99
CA VAL A 83 17.13 1.06 -11.72
C VAL A 83 15.97 0.46 -10.95
N PHE A 84 14.99 1.28 -10.60
CA PHE A 84 13.74 0.83 -9.98
C PHE A 84 12.70 0.66 -11.08
N THR A 85 12.39 -0.60 -11.41
CA THR A 85 11.30 -0.92 -12.32
C THR A 85 10.05 -1.24 -11.50
N GLU A 86 8.95 -0.57 -11.83
CA GLU A 86 7.66 -0.85 -11.22
C GLU A 86 7.22 -2.29 -11.53
N LYS A 87 6.72 -3.00 -10.52
CA LYS A 87 6.24 -4.39 -10.66
C LYS A 87 4.78 -4.43 -11.15
N ARG A 88 4.48 -3.81 -12.29
CA ARG A 88 3.18 -3.99 -12.97
C ARG A 88 3.24 -5.23 -13.86
N VAL A 89 2.35 -6.19 -13.63
CA VAL A 89 2.22 -7.41 -14.45
C VAL A 89 1.33 -7.23 -15.69
N GLY A 90 0.72 -6.05 -15.86
CA GLY A 90 -0.18 -5.74 -16.96
C GLY A 90 -0.65 -4.29 -16.95
N PRO A 91 -1.46 -3.87 -17.94
CA PRO A 91 -2.15 -2.60 -17.91
C PRO A 91 -3.06 -2.52 -16.68
N VAL A 92 -3.25 -1.31 -16.17
CA VAL A 92 -4.14 -1.06 -15.03
C VAL A 92 -5.45 -0.52 -15.55
N ALA A 93 -6.54 -1.21 -15.21
CA ALA A 93 -7.88 -0.82 -15.62
C ALA A 93 -8.31 0.47 -14.88
N TRP A 94 -8.03 0.54 -13.58
CA TRP A 94 -8.31 1.70 -12.74
C TRP A 94 -7.57 1.63 -11.39
N GLU A 95 -7.43 2.79 -10.76
CA GLU A 95 -6.85 2.97 -9.42
C GLU A 95 -7.76 3.89 -8.59
N ILE A 96 -7.80 3.67 -7.28
CA ILE A 96 -8.49 4.54 -6.32
C ILE A 96 -7.43 5.08 -5.34
N GLY A 97 -7.33 6.41 -5.25
CA GLY A 97 -6.36 7.10 -4.41
C GLY A 97 -5.00 7.29 -5.09
N ILE A 98 -3.99 7.60 -4.28
CA ILE A 98 -2.62 7.83 -4.72
C ILE A 98 -1.70 6.90 -3.93
N LEU A 99 -0.89 6.11 -4.63
CA LEU A 99 0.02 5.15 -3.99
C LEU A 99 1.21 5.87 -3.33
N ASP A 100 1.04 6.49 -2.17
CA ASP A 100 2.10 7.20 -1.47
C ASP A 100 2.27 6.83 0.01
N ARG A 101 1.73 5.68 0.41
CA ARG A 101 1.83 5.09 1.76
C ARG A 101 1.24 5.99 2.83
N THR A 102 0.27 6.81 2.47
CA THR A 102 -0.54 7.62 3.37
C THR A 102 -1.98 7.71 2.86
N ALA A 103 -2.95 7.58 3.77
CA ALA A 103 -4.36 7.72 3.40
C ALA A 103 -4.82 9.20 3.30
N LYS A 104 -3.92 10.14 2.93
CA LYS A 104 -4.14 11.58 3.16
C LYS A 104 -5.14 12.20 2.19
N GLU A 105 -5.20 11.68 0.99
CA GLU A 105 -6.05 12.15 -0.10
C GLU A 105 -7.49 11.68 0.01
N PHE A 106 -7.79 10.72 0.88
CA PHE A 106 -9.13 10.24 1.15
C PHE A 106 -9.87 11.17 2.10
N LYS A 107 -11.19 11.01 2.20
CA LYS A 107 -12.02 11.78 3.14
C LYS A 107 -11.51 11.63 4.57
N HIS A 108 -11.37 12.76 5.26
CA HIS A 108 -10.77 12.93 6.60
C HIS A 108 -9.30 12.50 6.72
N GLY A 109 -8.63 12.16 5.62
CA GLY A 109 -7.24 11.69 5.61
C GLY A 109 -6.22 12.76 5.97
N ASP A 110 -6.51 14.02 5.68
CA ASP A 110 -5.69 15.18 6.04
C ASP A 110 -5.96 15.72 7.44
N HIS A 111 -7.08 15.30 8.05
CA HIS A 111 -7.51 15.64 9.41
C HIS A 111 -7.57 14.41 10.32
N PHE A 112 -6.84 13.35 9.97
CA PHE A 112 -6.88 12.03 10.60
C PHE A 112 -6.66 12.02 12.12
N ASN A 113 -6.03 13.07 12.66
CA ASN A 113 -5.74 13.30 14.07
C ASN A 113 -6.91 13.93 14.85
N GLN A 114 -8.01 14.26 14.19
CA GLN A 114 -9.21 14.79 14.85
C GLN A 114 -9.89 13.69 15.67
N TRP A 115 -10.09 13.98 16.96
CA TRP A 115 -10.92 13.15 17.81
C TRP A 115 -12.35 13.09 17.27
N GLY A 116 -13.00 11.94 17.39
CA GLY A 116 -14.41 11.80 17.01
C GLY A 116 -14.67 11.30 15.57
N LEU A 117 -13.66 11.27 14.69
CA LEU A 117 -13.83 10.82 13.29
C LEU A 117 -14.44 9.41 13.14
N PRO A 118 -14.04 8.39 13.94
CA PRO A 118 -14.68 7.07 13.87
C PRO A 118 -16.18 7.08 14.16
N TYR A 119 -16.69 8.05 14.94
CA TYR A 119 -18.11 8.18 15.26
C TYR A 119 -18.90 8.87 14.15
N LYS A 120 -18.23 9.57 13.22
CA LYS A 120 -18.85 10.17 12.04
C LYS A 120 -19.07 9.14 10.93
N PHE A 121 -18.21 8.12 10.85
CA PHE A 121 -18.26 7.15 9.75
C PHE A 121 -19.63 6.48 9.57
N PRO A 122 -20.32 5.93 10.61
CA PRO A 122 -21.65 5.36 10.44
C PRO A 122 -22.71 6.36 9.95
N LYS A 123 -22.53 7.66 10.22
CA LYS A 123 -23.45 8.72 9.78
C LYS A 123 -23.17 9.12 8.33
N GLU A 124 -21.91 9.17 7.94
CA GLU A 124 -21.46 9.58 6.61
C GLU A 124 -21.49 8.43 5.59
N PHE A 125 -21.35 7.20 6.06
CA PHE A 125 -21.33 5.96 5.27
C PHE A 125 -22.26 4.91 5.90
N PRO A 126 -23.57 5.19 6.01
CA PRO A 126 -24.53 4.33 6.71
C PRO A 126 -24.64 2.92 6.10
N ASN A 127 -24.39 2.82 4.79
CA ASN A 127 -24.40 1.56 4.04
C ASN A 127 -22.98 1.09 3.66
N GLY A 128 -21.97 1.59 4.38
CA GLY A 128 -20.56 1.44 4.00
C GLY A 128 -20.17 2.32 2.80
N VAL A 129 -18.95 2.12 2.31
CA VAL A 129 -18.40 2.85 1.16
C VAL A 129 -18.87 2.18 -0.12
N ASN A 130 -19.65 2.91 -0.93
CA ASN A 130 -20.06 2.51 -2.28
C ASN A 130 -19.40 3.45 -3.29
N TYR A 131 -18.36 2.96 -3.96
CA TYR A 131 -17.53 3.77 -4.86
C TYR A 131 -17.73 3.30 -6.30
N THR A 132 -18.02 4.23 -7.21
CA THR A 132 -18.20 3.96 -8.64
C THR A 132 -17.05 4.58 -9.44
N ILE A 133 -16.29 3.75 -10.14
CA ILE A 133 -15.19 4.19 -11.00
C ILE A 133 -15.70 5.21 -12.04
N GLY A 134 -14.96 6.30 -12.23
CA GLY A 134 -15.30 7.37 -13.17
C GLY A 134 -16.42 8.32 -12.71
N LYS A 135 -17.08 8.06 -11.57
CA LYS A 135 -18.13 8.94 -11.01
C LYS A 135 -17.81 9.44 -9.61
N SER A 136 -17.37 8.55 -8.73
CA SER A 136 -17.06 8.87 -7.34
C SER A 136 -15.71 9.57 -7.20
N ASN A 137 -15.57 10.41 -6.18
CA ASN A 137 -14.33 11.12 -5.86
C ASN A 137 -13.74 10.54 -4.58
N TYR A 138 -12.53 9.97 -4.64
CA TYR A 138 -11.91 9.33 -3.47
C TYR A 138 -11.70 10.30 -2.29
N ALA A 139 -11.57 11.60 -2.52
CA ALA A 139 -11.44 12.60 -1.46
C ALA A 139 -12.75 12.86 -0.68
N ARG A 140 -13.89 12.36 -1.19
CA ARG A 140 -15.22 12.61 -0.61
C ARG A 140 -16.03 11.34 -0.34
N ASP A 141 -15.88 10.36 -1.22
CA ASP A 141 -16.71 9.15 -1.26
C ASP A 141 -15.95 7.92 -0.76
N TRP A 142 -14.69 8.09 -0.36
CA TRP A 142 -13.86 7.05 0.24
C TRP A 142 -13.26 7.56 1.54
N ASN A 143 -13.54 6.91 2.67
CA ASN A 143 -13.01 7.35 3.96
C ASN A 143 -11.58 6.83 4.16
N TYR A 144 -10.71 7.64 4.78
CA TYR A 144 -9.33 7.22 5.08
C TYR A 144 -9.27 5.94 5.94
N CYS A 145 -10.28 5.73 6.80
CA CYS A 145 -10.39 4.56 7.68
C CYS A 145 -11.82 4.02 7.69
N HIS A 146 -12.00 2.75 7.35
CA HIS A 146 -13.29 2.08 7.41
C HIS A 146 -13.47 1.45 8.79
N VAL A 147 -14.58 1.75 9.45
CA VAL A 147 -14.92 1.20 10.77
C VAL A 147 -16.22 0.43 10.68
N SER A 148 -16.39 -0.60 11.50
CA SER A 148 -17.67 -1.31 11.56
C SER A 148 -18.79 -0.33 11.93
N VAL A 149 -19.84 -0.29 11.09
CA VAL A 149 -21.02 0.57 11.27
C VAL A 149 -21.70 0.29 12.63
N SER A 150 -21.56 -0.93 13.15
CA SER A 150 -22.18 -1.39 14.40
C SER A 150 -21.49 -0.92 15.70
N ILE A 151 -20.22 -0.48 15.68
CA ILE A 151 -19.50 -0.04 16.89
C ILE A 151 -18.49 1.09 16.54
N PRO A 152 -18.81 2.36 16.81
CA PRO A 152 -17.89 3.46 16.53
C PRO A 152 -16.75 3.55 17.57
N GLY A 153 -15.51 3.83 17.13
CA GLY A 153 -14.45 4.34 18.02
C GLY A 153 -13.11 3.60 18.11
N ARG A 154 -12.83 2.49 17.40
CA ARG A 154 -11.62 1.67 17.72
C ARG A 154 -10.94 1.02 16.50
N GLY A 155 -9.79 1.56 16.12
CA GLY A 155 -9.04 1.41 14.86
C GLY A 155 -8.18 0.17 14.64
N VAL A 156 -7.73 0.02 13.38
CA VAL A 156 -6.76 -0.97 12.90
C VAL A 156 -6.04 -0.42 11.67
N ALA A 157 -4.73 -0.32 11.77
CA ALA A 157 -3.85 -0.60 10.64
C ALA A 157 -3.31 -1.97 10.99
N ALA A 158 -3.42 -2.91 10.05
CA ALA A 158 -2.85 -4.24 10.17
C ALA A 158 -3.16 -4.98 11.50
N ASN A 159 -4.42 -5.23 11.86
CA ASN A 159 -4.75 -5.95 13.10
C ASN A 159 -4.69 -7.45 12.87
N SER A 160 -4.03 -8.17 13.78
CA SER A 160 -3.98 -9.64 13.79
C SER A 160 -5.36 -10.29 14.00
N SER A 161 -6.36 -9.48 14.34
CA SER A 161 -7.74 -9.86 14.64
C SER A 161 -8.70 -9.73 13.46
N THR A 162 -8.22 -9.45 12.25
CA THR A 162 -9.06 -9.27 11.06
C THR A 162 -8.60 -10.14 9.90
N ALA A 163 -9.55 -10.56 9.08
CA ALA A 163 -9.33 -11.21 7.80
C ALA A 163 -10.02 -10.43 6.68
N LEU A 164 -9.36 -10.35 5.53
CA LEU A 164 -9.86 -9.72 4.32
C LEU A 164 -10.06 -10.78 3.23
N SER A 165 -11.19 -10.75 2.54
CA SER A 165 -11.40 -11.45 1.27
C SER A 165 -12.11 -10.53 0.28
N VAL A 166 -12.08 -10.90 -0.99
CA VAL A 166 -12.68 -10.12 -2.06
C VAL A 166 -13.60 -11.03 -2.87
N SER A 167 -14.75 -10.52 -3.28
CA SER A 167 -15.61 -11.20 -4.26
C SER A 167 -15.98 -10.27 -5.40
N ILE A 168 -16.24 -10.87 -6.56
CA ILE A 168 -16.68 -10.18 -7.77
C ILE A 168 -18.10 -10.63 -8.09
N ASN A 169 -18.97 -9.68 -8.41
CA ASN A 169 -20.35 -9.89 -8.85
C ASN A 169 -21.20 -10.73 -7.88
N GLY A 170 -20.91 -10.68 -6.58
CA GLY A 170 -21.59 -11.50 -5.57
C GLY A 170 -21.24 -13.00 -5.63
N GLY A 171 -20.21 -13.35 -6.42
CA GLY A 171 -19.68 -14.70 -6.49
C GLY A 171 -18.92 -15.12 -5.24
N LYS A 172 -18.22 -16.26 -5.34
CA LYS A 172 -17.46 -16.84 -4.23
C LYS A 172 -16.37 -15.88 -3.76
N ASN A 173 -16.20 -15.77 -2.44
CA ASN A 173 -15.09 -15.03 -1.86
C ASN A 173 -13.75 -15.70 -2.21
N SER A 174 -12.73 -14.87 -2.42
CA SER A 174 -11.33 -15.31 -2.49
C SER A 174 -10.91 -16.02 -1.19
N ALA A 175 -9.76 -16.68 -1.22
CA ALA A 175 -9.09 -17.06 0.01
C ALA A 175 -8.93 -15.85 0.93
N GLU A 176 -9.15 -16.05 2.22
CA GLU A 176 -8.98 -15.00 3.22
C GLU A 176 -7.49 -14.75 3.47
N VAL A 177 -7.10 -13.48 3.54
CA VAL A 177 -5.83 -13.06 4.09
C VAL A 177 -6.05 -12.56 5.51
N ALA A 178 -5.33 -13.14 6.48
CA ALA A 178 -5.49 -12.85 7.90
C ALA A 178 -4.12 -12.67 8.59
N ASN A 179 -4.13 -12.48 9.92
CA ASN A 179 -2.93 -12.33 10.75
C ASN A 179 -2.05 -11.14 10.38
N PHE A 180 -2.67 -10.01 10.02
CA PHE A 180 -1.95 -8.77 9.77
C PHE A 180 -1.16 -8.32 11.02
N LYS A 181 -0.06 -7.58 10.80
CA LYS A 181 0.86 -7.16 11.87
C LYS A 181 0.42 -5.85 12.55
N ASP A 182 0.03 -5.92 13.82
CA ASP A 182 -0.51 -4.76 14.55
C ASP A 182 0.57 -3.75 14.94
N ASP A 183 0.33 -2.47 14.63
CA ASP A 183 1.16 -1.32 15.05
C ASP A 183 0.40 -0.22 15.79
N ALA A 184 -0.88 -0.42 16.07
CA ALA A 184 -1.77 0.54 16.69
C ALA A 184 -1.88 1.92 15.99
N CYS A 185 -1.44 2.08 14.74
CA CYS A 185 -1.39 3.36 14.04
C CYS A 185 -2.74 4.08 14.08
N VAL A 186 -3.81 3.37 13.75
CA VAL A 186 -5.18 3.93 13.65
C VAL A 186 -5.80 4.18 15.01
N ARG A 187 -5.48 3.35 16.02
CA ARG A 187 -5.93 3.58 17.41
C ARG A 187 -5.28 4.81 18.03
N ARG A 188 -4.16 5.26 17.45
CA ARG A 188 -3.43 6.47 17.83
C ARG A 188 -3.63 7.62 16.83
N TYR A 189 -4.68 7.52 15.99
CA TYR A 189 -4.99 8.54 15.00
C TYR A 189 -3.79 8.84 14.08
N GLY A 190 -3.22 7.79 13.50
CA GLY A 190 -2.18 7.86 12.48
C GLY A 190 -2.68 7.36 11.12
N ILE A 191 -1.93 7.72 10.08
CA ILE A 191 -2.15 7.31 8.68
C ILE A 191 -0.89 6.70 8.03
N ARG A 192 0.12 6.39 8.85
CA ARG A 192 1.44 5.88 8.42
C ARG A 192 1.84 4.69 9.28
N GLY A 193 1.27 3.54 8.98
CA GLY A 193 1.53 2.27 9.66
C GLY A 193 2.46 1.34 8.86
N PHE A 194 2.49 0.06 9.23
CA PHE A 194 3.08 -0.99 8.41
C PHE A 194 2.36 -1.06 7.07
N TYR A 195 3.14 -0.94 6.01
CA TYR A 195 2.67 -1.19 4.66
C TYR A 195 2.52 -2.69 4.42
N CYS A 196 1.41 -3.08 3.83
CA CYS A 196 1.22 -4.41 3.24
C CYS A 196 0.55 -4.26 1.88
N GLU A 197 1.00 -5.06 0.92
CA GLU A 197 0.40 -5.18 -0.41
C GLU A 197 -0.34 -6.52 -0.47
N LEU A 198 -1.60 -6.51 -0.87
CA LEU A 198 -2.45 -7.69 -0.96
C LEU A 198 -2.88 -7.90 -2.40
N GLU A 199 -2.54 -9.06 -2.95
CA GLU A 199 -2.91 -9.44 -4.31
C GLU A 199 -4.03 -10.49 -4.26
N PHE A 200 -5.16 -10.18 -4.90
CA PHE A 200 -6.28 -11.10 -5.08
C PHE A 200 -6.39 -11.45 -6.56
N LYS A 201 -6.21 -12.73 -6.89
CA LYS A 201 -6.26 -13.23 -8.26
C LYS A 201 -7.66 -13.70 -8.61
N PHE A 202 -8.15 -13.24 -9.75
CA PHE A 202 -9.44 -13.62 -10.32
C PHE A 202 -9.27 -14.12 -11.74
N GLY A 203 -10.14 -15.04 -12.14
CA GLY A 203 -10.18 -15.57 -13.50
C GLY A 203 -11.01 -14.68 -14.43
N PRO A 204 -10.88 -14.86 -15.76
CA PRO A 204 -11.65 -14.09 -16.74
C PRO A 204 -13.16 -14.28 -16.59
N ASN A 205 -13.60 -15.45 -16.10
CA ASN A 205 -15.01 -15.76 -15.91
C ASN A 205 -15.63 -15.14 -14.65
N ASP A 206 -14.83 -14.55 -13.76
CA ASP A 206 -15.35 -13.83 -12.59
C ASP A 206 -15.92 -12.45 -12.99
N PHE A 207 -15.44 -11.92 -14.12
CA PHE A 207 -15.89 -10.67 -14.70
C PHE A 207 -16.94 -10.90 -15.77
N LYS A 208 -17.83 -9.92 -15.94
CA LYS A 208 -18.82 -9.89 -17.02
C LYS A 208 -18.66 -8.62 -17.85
N VAL A 209 -19.12 -8.66 -19.10
CA VAL A 209 -19.21 -7.45 -19.93
C VAL A 209 -20.16 -6.46 -19.25
N GLY A 210 -19.73 -5.20 -19.16
CA GLY A 210 -20.49 -4.13 -18.50
C GLY A 210 -20.11 -3.93 -17.03
N GLU A 211 -21.11 -3.59 -16.21
CA GLU A 211 -20.88 -3.23 -14.81
C GLU A 211 -20.48 -4.45 -13.98
N ASN A 212 -19.35 -4.33 -13.26
CA ASN A 212 -18.89 -5.33 -12.31
C ASN A 212 -18.91 -4.76 -10.90
N LYS A 213 -19.37 -5.55 -9.93
CA LYS A 213 -19.36 -5.17 -8.51
C LYS A 213 -18.26 -5.90 -7.77
N ILE A 214 -17.32 -5.17 -7.20
CA ILE A 214 -16.25 -5.76 -6.38
C ILE A 214 -16.55 -5.45 -4.92
N THR A 215 -16.59 -6.48 -4.10
CA THR A 215 -16.93 -6.38 -2.68
C THR A 215 -15.76 -6.82 -1.83
N LEU A 216 -15.37 -5.97 -0.89
CA LEU A 216 -14.35 -6.26 0.11
C LEU A 216 -15.03 -6.75 1.37
N HIS A 217 -14.74 -7.99 1.74
CA HIS A 217 -15.31 -8.64 2.91
C HIS A 217 -14.32 -8.61 4.04
N VAL A 218 -14.77 -8.06 5.16
CA VAL A 218 -13.99 -7.96 6.38
C VAL A 218 -14.61 -8.85 7.43
N ARG A 219 -13.81 -9.77 7.96
CA ARG A 219 -14.23 -10.67 9.03
C ARG A 219 -13.36 -10.50 10.27
N LYS A 220 -13.99 -10.63 11.45
CA LYS A 220 -13.29 -10.73 12.73
C LYS A 220 -12.70 -12.12 12.90
N THR A 221 -11.43 -12.22 13.26
CA THR A 221 -10.77 -13.50 13.57
C THR A 221 -10.54 -13.68 15.07
N ARG A 222 -10.20 -12.61 15.83
CA ARG A 222 -9.92 -12.62 17.28
C ARG A 222 -10.20 -11.23 17.93
N GLY A 223 -9.90 -11.04 19.22
CA GLY A 223 -9.62 -9.72 19.84
C GLY A 223 -10.67 -8.58 19.73
N TYR A 224 -10.23 -7.33 19.95
CA TYR A 224 -11.06 -6.12 19.86
C TYR A 224 -11.15 -5.59 18.40
N THR A 225 -12.38 -5.64 17.85
CA THR A 225 -13.03 -4.92 16.72
C THR A 225 -12.35 -4.78 15.32
N ASN A 226 -13.21 -4.67 14.28
CA ASN A 226 -12.87 -4.72 12.84
C ASN A 226 -12.82 -3.32 12.20
N ASN A 227 -11.62 -2.79 11.95
CA ASN A 227 -11.44 -1.56 11.16
C ASN A 227 -10.35 -1.80 10.10
N HIS A 228 -10.29 -1.01 9.03
CA HIS A 228 -9.25 -1.13 7.99
C HIS A 228 -8.93 0.26 7.43
N GLN A 229 -7.65 0.60 7.31
CA GLN A 229 -7.21 1.74 6.51
C GLN A 229 -6.64 1.23 5.20
N PHE A 230 -6.90 1.98 4.14
CA PHE A 230 -6.37 1.69 2.82
C PHE A 230 -5.61 2.91 2.34
N ASP A 231 -4.41 2.65 1.84
CA ASP A 231 -3.56 3.63 1.17
C ASP A 231 -3.95 3.79 -0.31
N GLY A 232 -4.42 2.71 -0.94
CA GLY A 232 -4.90 2.74 -2.31
C GLY A 232 -5.44 1.38 -2.73
N TYR A 233 -6.29 1.39 -3.76
CA TYR A 233 -6.72 0.18 -4.45
C TYR A 233 -6.28 0.25 -5.89
N HIS A 234 -5.71 -0.85 -6.34
CA HIS A 234 -5.37 -1.06 -7.73
C HIS A 234 -6.02 -2.35 -8.21
N ILE A 235 -6.60 -2.33 -9.41
CA ILE A 235 -6.93 -3.56 -10.10
C ILE A 235 -6.04 -3.64 -11.33
N ILE A 236 -5.10 -4.58 -11.25
CA ILE A 236 -4.21 -4.91 -12.35
C ILE A 236 -4.92 -6.00 -13.14
N GLU A 237 -5.29 -5.68 -14.38
CA GLU A 237 -5.73 -6.69 -15.32
C GLU A 237 -4.49 -7.26 -16.00
N SER A 238 -4.06 -8.46 -15.57
CA SER A 238 -3.02 -9.18 -16.30
C SER A 238 -3.66 -9.95 -17.45
N ILE A 239 -3.74 -9.30 -18.62
CA ILE A 239 -4.00 -10.03 -19.86
C ILE A 239 -2.76 -10.89 -20.13
N ASN A 240 -2.86 -12.19 -19.84
CA ASN A 240 -1.85 -13.16 -20.25
C ASN A 240 -1.69 -13.06 -21.77
N LYS A 241 -0.56 -12.56 -22.24
CA LYS A 241 -0.22 -12.36 -23.67
C LYS A 241 -0.14 -13.65 -24.50
N ASN A 242 -0.60 -14.79 -23.99
CA ASN A 242 -0.51 -16.10 -24.66
C ASN A 242 -1.83 -16.66 -25.17
N ASN A 243 -2.92 -15.89 -25.19
CA ASN A 243 -4.09 -16.28 -25.97
C ASN A 243 -4.29 -15.26 -27.09
N ASN A 244 -4.00 -15.70 -28.31
CA ASN A 244 -4.48 -15.09 -29.55
C ASN A 244 -6.00 -14.95 -29.47
N TYR A 245 -6.49 -13.83 -28.94
CA TYR A 245 -7.84 -13.38 -29.17
C TYR A 245 -7.76 -12.09 -29.96
N ASN A 246 -8.32 -12.19 -31.16
CA ASN A 246 -8.36 -11.17 -32.19
C ASN A 246 -8.69 -9.80 -31.62
N ASN A 247 -7.89 -8.81 -32.02
CA ASN A 247 -8.22 -7.41 -31.94
C ASN A 247 -9.62 -7.17 -32.49
N ASN A 248 -10.59 -6.97 -31.60
CA ASN A 248 -11.71 -6.09 -31.88
C ASN A 248 -11.82 -5.11 -30.72
N LYS A 249 -11.45 -3.87 -31.03
CA LYS A 249 -11.64 -2.67 -30.21
C LYS A 249 -13.02 -2.66 -29.57
N ILE A 250 -13.09 -2.47 -28.25
CA ILE A 250 -14.04 -1.57 -27.57
C ILE A 250 -13.27 -0.91 -26.43
#